data_AF-A0A2V7ZDF7-F1
#
_entry.id   AF-A0A2V7ZDF7-F1
#
_cell.length_a   1.000
_cell.length_b   1.000
_cell.length_c   1.000
_cell.angle_alpha   90.00
_cell.angle_beta   90.00
_cell.angle_gamma   90.00
#
_symmetry.space_group_name_H-M   'P 1'
#
loop_
_entity.id
_entity.type
_entity.pdbx_description
1 polymer ?
#
loop_
_entity_poly.entity_id
_entity_poly.type
_entity_poly.pdbx_seq_one_letter_code
_entity_poly.pdbx_strand_id
1 'polypeptide(L)'
;MATRAAIDAAARPRLQDDRARIFPPNACQTLSPVARTRKKVRNGVGDASAPLSRPKRFRARDREEWRAWLERHHATEPEIWLVYAKKHTGKPSVRYAEAVEEALCFGWIDTTVNRLDADHYVQRFTPRTNTRNWSKLNRERFRRMVEEGRMTDAGRAKLPADVPEPRRRLPAGAKTPAFIRRALDAHPVARRNFAALAPTYRRDYLRWITEAKKPETRGRRLKEAIRRLESNRKRVHDPSSSG
;
A
#
# COMPACT_ATOMS: atom_id res chain seq x y z
N MET A 1 -64.30 -25.42 28.38
CA MET A 1 -63.45 -26.43 27.72
C MET A 1 -62.09 -25.75 27.48
N ALA A 2 -61.15 -25.78 28.45
CA ALA A 2 -60.12 -26.81 28.65
C ALA A 2 -59.13 -26.82 27.45
N THR A 3 -57.81 -26.57 27.52
CA THR A 3 -56.71 -26.74 28.51
C THR A 3 -55.50 -25.93 27.99
N ARG A 4 -54.80 -25.06 28.75
CA ARG A 4 -53.73 -25.25 29.77
C ARG A 4 -52.47 -26.01 29.28
N ALA A 5 -51.35 -25.30 29.13
CA ALA A 5 -50.00 -25.77 29.54
C ALA A 5 -49.01 -24.58 29.65
N ALA A 6 -48.49 -24.40 30.86
CA ALA A 6 -47.31 -23.60 31.20
C ALA A 6 -46.18 -24.60 31.57
N ILE A 7 -45.02 -24.03 31.96
CA ILE A 7 -43.85 -24.68 32.63
C ILE A 7 -42.77 -25.11 31.61
N ASP A 8 -41.49 -24.71 31.67
CA ASP A 8 -40.63 -24.59 32.85
C ASP A 8 -39.46 -23.59 32.71
N ALA A 9 -38.92 -23.22 33.87
CA ALA A 9 -37.76 -22.37 34.10
C ALA A 9 -36.43 -23.16 34.16
N ALA A 10 -35.33 -22.42 34.37
CA ALA A 10 -33.92 -22.83 34.59
C ALA A 10 -33.09 -23.01 33.28
N ALA A 11 -31.84 -22.56 33.15
CA ALA A 11 -30.85 -22.05 34.09
C ALA A 11 -29.87 -21.11 33.36
N ARG A 12 -29.31 -20.12 34.06
CA ARG A 12 -28.11 -19.39 33.63
C ARG A 12 -26.86 -20.28 33.82
N PRO A 13 -25.91 -20.26 32.88
CA PRO A 13 -24.50 -20.46 33.21
C PRO A 13 -23.77 -19.12 33.32
N ARG A 14 -22.89 -19.04 34.31
CA ARG A 14 -21.93 -17.96 34.56
C ARG A 14 -20.84 -17.92 33.48
N LEU A 15 -20.41 -16.70 33.17
CA LEU A 15 -19.09 -16.24 32.73
C LEU A 15 -18.03 -17.32 32.40
N GLN A 16 -17.57 -17.31 31.16
CA GLN A 16 -16.15 -17.53 30.86
C GLN A 16 -15.63 -16.40 29.97
N ASP A 17 -14.53 -15.83 30.48
CA ASP A 17 -13.76 -14.69 30.01
C ASP A 17 -12.95 -15.11 28.76
N ASP A 18 -13.49 -14.91 27.55
CA ASP A 18 -12.73 -15.13 26.31
C ASP A 18 -11.86 -13.92 25.97
N ARG A 19 -10.84 -13.71 26.80
CA ARG A 19 -9.65 -12.92 26.48
C ARG A 19 -8.79 -13.68 25.47
N ALA A 20 -9.12 -13.62 24.18
CA ALA A 20 -8.17 -14.02 23.14
C ALA A 20 -8.46 -13.40 21.78
N ARG A 21 -7.41 -12.77 21.20
CA ARG A 21 -7.20 -12.48 19.77
C ARG A 21 -7.94 -11.28 19.15
N ILE A 22 -7.51 -10.08 19.55
CA ILE A 22 -7.55 -8.89 18.67
C ILE A 22 -6.11 -8.50 18.32
N PHE A 23 -5.41 -9.42 17.65
CA PHE A 23 -4.22 -9.11 16.86
C PHE A 23 -4.58 -9.38 15.40
N PRO A 24 -4.14 -8.56 14.42
CA PRO A 24 -4.33 -8.89 13.02
C PRO A 24 -3.71 -10.28 12.76
N PRO A 25 -4.45 -11.24 12.18
CA PRO A 25 -3.89 -12.54 11.84
C PRO A 25 -2.99 -12.32 10.63
N ASN A 26 -1.69 -12.13 10.91
CA ASN A 26 -0.53 -12.43 10.08
C ASN A 26 0.67 -11.63 10.60
N ALA A 27 1.10 -11.97 11.82
CA ALA A 27 2.48 -11.80 12.22
C ALA A 27 3.08 -13.21 12.30
N CYS A 28 4.24 -13.38 11.66
CA CYS A 28 5.12 -14.55 11.71
C CYS A 28 4.80 -15.70 10.75
N GLN A 29 5.60 -15.80 9.69
CA GLN A 29 6.20 -17.08 9.32
C GLN A 29 7.72 -16.89 9.22
N THR A 30 8.38 -17.55 10.19
CA THR A 30 9.72 -18.18 10.15
C THR A 30 10.94 -17.30 9.90
N LEU A 31 11.57 -16.82 10.97
CA LEU A 31 13.03 -16.77 11.04
C LEU A 31 13.52 -18.06 11.71
N SER A 32 14.22 -18.91 10.95
CA SER A 32 15.02 -20.00 11.50
C SER A 32 16.21 -19.44 12.31
N PRO A 33 16.67 -20.12 13.36
CA PRO A 33 17.79 -19.66 14.17
C PRO A 33 19.11 -19.99 13.46
N VAL A 34 19.75 -19.00 12.85
CA VAL A 34 21.18 -19.11 12.53
C VAL A 34 21.95 -18.50 13.69
N ALA A 35 22.53 -19.38 14.51
CA ALA A 35 23.50 -19.03 15.52
C ALA A 35 24.66 -18.24 14.87
N ARG A 36 24.85 -16.98 15.29
CA ARG A 36 26.09 -16.24 15.05
C ARG A 36 26.71 -15.93 16.40
N THR A 37 27.87 -16.54 16.61
CA THR A 37 28.81 -16.30 17.70
C THR A 37 29.18 -14.82 17.76
N ARG A 38 28.95 -14.18 18.91
CA ARG A 38 29.38 -12.82 19.21
C ARG A 38 30.91 -12.80 19.40
N LYS A 39 31.65 -12.10 18.54
CA LYS A 39 32.99 -11.60 18.89
C LYS A 39 32.83 -10.29 19.66
N LYS A 40 33.31 -10.30 20.90
CA LYS A 40 33.33 -9.19 21.85
C LYS A 40 34.50 -8.27 21.49
N VAL A 41 34.22 -7.07 21.01
CA VAL A 41 35.22 -5.99 20.93
C VAL A 41 34.80 -4.95 21.96
N ARG A 42 35.61 -4.80 23.01
CA ARG A 42 35.54 -3.65 23.93
C ARG A 42 36.22 -2.48 23.25
N ASN A 43 35.62 -1.29 23.35
CA ASN A 43 36.28 -0.07 23.81
C ASN A 43 35.30 1.10 23.84
N GLY A 44 35.49 1.97 24.84
CA GLY A 44 35.13 3.39 24.76
C GLY A 44 33.87 3.80 25.49
N VAL A 45 34.05 4.34 26.70
CA VAL A 45 33.07 5.06 27.51
C VAL A 45 32.62 6.33 26.78
N GLY A 46 31.32 6.57 26.79
CA GLY A 46 30.68 7.80 26.33
C GLY A 46 29.28 7.88 26.93
N ASP A 47 29.23 8.31 28.19
CA ASP A 47 27.99 8.65 28.86
C ASP A 47 27.46 9.96 28.28
N ALA A 48 26.26 9.90 27.71
CA ALA A 48 25.40 11.05 27.45
C ALA A 48 23.96 10.51 27.35
N SER A 49 23.42 10.04 28.49
CA SER A 49 22.00 9.72 28.60
C SER A 49 21.16 11.00 28.59
N ALA A 50 20.97 11.56 27.39
CA ALA A 50 19.87 12.49 27.16
C ALA A 50 18.56 11.78 27.58
N PRO A 51 17.65 12.46 28.31
CA PRO A 51 16.39 11.84 28.71
C PRO A 51 15.66 11.34 27.45
N LEU A 52 15.26 10.06 27.45
CA LEU A 52 14.54 9.44 26.35
C LEU A 52 13.24 10.23 26.11
N SER A 53 13.28 11.18 25.17
CA SER A 53 12.11 11.91 24.71
C SER A 53 11.02 10.90 24.40
N ARG A 54 9.80 11.13 24.92
CA ARG A 54 8.67 10.26 24.61
C ARG A 54 8.58 10.14 23.09
N PRO A 55 8.45 8.91 22.55
CA PRO A 55 8.41 8.73 21.10
C PRO A 55 7.26 9.54 20.51
N LYS A 56 7.53 10.27 19.42
CA LYS A 56 6.51 11.04 18.70
C LYS A 56 5.39 10.10 18.27
N ARG A 57 4.14 10.52 18.49
CA ARG A 57 2.94 9.76 18.15
C ARG A 57 2.05 10.58 17.23
N PHE A 58 1.41 9.90 16.28
CA PHE A 58 0.47 10.51 15.35
C PHE A 58 -0.83 9.69 15.30
N ARG A 59 -1.97 10.36 15.19
CA ARG A 59 -3.30 9.74 15.03
C ARG A 59 -3.83 10.16 13.67
N ALA A 60 -4.14 9.20 12.82
CA ALA A 60 -4.77 9.42 11.52
C ALA A 60 -6.15 8.77 11.53
N ARG A 61 -7.19 9.54 11.22
CA ARG A 61 -8.58 9.07 11.13
C ARG A 61 -8.80 8.21 9.89
N ASP A 62 -8.04 8.47 8.83
CA ASP A 62 -8.16 7.82 7.53
C ASP A 62 -6.79 7.75 6.80
N ARG A 63 -6.84 7.25 5.56
CA ARG A 63 -5.68 7.06 4.70
C ARG A 63 -5.06 8.38 4.26
N GLU A 64 -5.89 9.38 4.02
CA GLU A 64 -5.54 10.70 3.50
C GLU A 64 -4.74 11.50 4.55
N GLU A 65 -5.17 11.49 5.81
CA GLU A 65 -4.43 12.12 6.90
C GLU A 65 -3.06 11.49 7.12
N TRP A 66 -2.96 10.16 7.02
CA TRP A 66 -1.68 9.47 7.11
C TRP A 66 -0.75 9.82 5.97
N ARG A 67 -1.28 9.84 4.73
CA ARG A 67 -0.51 10.27 3.55
C ARG A 67 -0.01 11.70 3.70
N ALA A 68 -0.85 12.62 4.13
CA ALA A 68 -0.48 14.03 4.32
C ALA A 68 0.64 14.19 5.37
N TRP A 69 0.65 13.36 6.42
CA TRP A 69 1.77 13.33 7.37
C TRP A 69 3.06 12.86 6.68
N LEU A 70 3.03 11.75 5.96
CA LEU A 70 4.20 11.24 5.24
C LEU A 70 4.74 12.25 4.22
N GLU A 71 3.87 12.92 3.46
CA GLU A 71 4.27 13.94 2.49
C GLU A 71 5.13 15.04 3.14
N ARG A 72 4.76 15.49 4.35
CA ARG A 72 5.49 16.53 5.08
C ARG A 72 6.74 16.03 5.81
N HIS A 73 6.75 14.77 6.26
CA HIS A 73 7.70 14.33 7.29
C HIS A 73 8.62 13.17 6.87
N HIS A 74 8.35 12.48 5.76
CA HIS A 74 9.09 11.25 5.39
C HIS A 74 10.60 11.42 5.22
N ALA A 75 11.07 12.64 4.93
CA ALA A 75 12.48 12.95 4.70
C ALA A 75 13.20 13.48 5.96
N THR A 76 12.46 13.94 6.96
CA THR A 76 13.00 14.66 8.12
C THR A 76 12.83 13.92 9.44
N GLU A 77 11.77 13.13 9.58
CA GLU A 77 11.53 12.35 10.79
C GLU A 77 12.23 10.98 10.73
N PRO A 78 12.97 10.57 11.79
CA PRO A 78 13.64 9.27 11.81
C PRO A 78 12.68 8.12 12.12
N GLU A 79 11.55 8.41 12.79
CA GLU A 79 10.51 7.45 13.11
C GLU A 79 9.19 8.14 13.50
N ILE A 80 8.11 7.37 13.49
CA ILE A 80 6.82 7.80 14.05
C ILE A 80 6.05 6.59 14.61
N TRP A 81 5.30 6.83 15.68
CA TRP A 81 4.37 5.84 16.23
C TRP A 81 2.94 6.20 15.85
N LEU A 82 2.39 5.49 14.87
CA LEU A 82 1.01 5.65 14.43
C LEU A 82 0.09 4.96 15.43
N VAL A 83 -0.85 5.72 15.99
CA VAL A 83 -1.82 5.26 16.98
C VAL A 83 -3.09 4.80 16.27
N TYR A 84 -3.54 3.60 16.61
CA TYR A 84 -4.75 2.99 16.10
C TYR A 84 -5.79 2.85 17.21
N ALA A 85 -7.05 3.16 16.88
CA ALA A 85 -8.17 2.82 17.74
C ALA A 85 -8.54 1.34 17.60
N LYS A 86 -8.82 0.67 18.71
CA LYS A 86 -9.31 -0.71 18.71
C LYS A 86 -10.76 -0.75 18.24
N LYS A 87 -11.13 -1.87 17.60
CA LYS A 87 -12.44 -2.04 16.97
C LYS A 87 -13.63 -1.76 17.91
N HIS A 88 -13.54 -2.17 19.19
CA HIS A 88 -14.62 -1.99 20.16
C HIS A 88 -14.94 -0.52 20.47
N THR A 89 -14.02 0.40 20.17
CA THR A 89 -14.20 1.83 20.45
C THR A 89 -15.11 2.53 19.44
N GLY A 90 -15.30 1.94 18.25
CA GLY A 90 -16.02 2.59 17.13
C GLY A 90 -15.35 3.86 16.59
N LYS A 91 -14.18 4.27 17.11
CA LYS A 91 -13.50 5.50 16.73
C LYS A 91 -12.85 5.36 15.34
N PRO A 92 -12.93 6.38 14.47
CA PRO A 92 -12.22 6.38 13.18
C PRO A 92 -10.71 6.19 13.37
N SER A 93 -10.11 5.37 12.52
CA SER A 93 -8.68 5.09 12.48
C SER A 93 -8.31 4.55 11.11
N VAL A 94 -7.16 5.00 10.58
CA VAL A 94 -6.59 4.43 9.36
C VAL A 94 -6.46 2.90 9.47
N ARG A 95 -6.75 2.19 8.37
CA ARG A 95 -6.62 0.73 8.35
C ARG A 95 -5.15 0.34 8.20
N TYR A 96 -4.75 -0.76 8.83
CA TYR A 96 -3.37 -1.24 8.77
C TYR A 96 -2.83 -1.40 7.33
N ALA A 97 -3.63 -2.00 6.43
CA ALA A 97 -3.21 -2.20 5.05
C ALA A 97 -2.92 -0.86 4.33
N GLU A 98 -3.81 0.12 4.53
CA GLU A 98 -3.65 1.47 3.97
C GLU A 98 -2.42 2.16 4.56
N ALA A 99 -2.19 2.01 5.86
CA ALA A 99 -1.03 2.61 6.52
C ALA A 99 0.29 2.07 5.97
N VAL A 100 0.40 0.75 5.78
CA VAL A 100 1.61 0.13 5.18
C VAL A 100 1.76 0.50 3.72
N GLU A 101 0.66 0.51 2.95
CA GLU A 101 0.68 0.92 1.54
C GLU A 101 1.17 2.35 1.35
N GLU A 102 0.67 3.31 2.14
CA GLU A 102 1.17 4.67 2.10
C GLU A 102 2.61 4.74 2.59
N ALA A 103 2.98 4.05 3.69
CA ALA A 103 4.38 4.05 4.15
C ALA A 103 5.34 3.58 3.04
N LEU A 104 5.00 2.50 2.33
CA LEU A 104 5.79 2.03 1.19
C LEU A 104 5.88 3.08 0.08
N CYS A 105 4.82 3.87 -0.17
CA CYS A 105 4.84 4.95 -1.15
C CYS A 105 5.91 6.01 -0.88
N PHE A 106 6.31 6.19 0.39
CA PHE A 106 7.32 7.16 0.81
C PHE A 106 8.64 6.51 1.24
N GLY A 107 8.79 5.20 1.02
CA GLY A 107 10.03 4.48 1.35
C GLY A 107 10.16 4.14 2.84
N TRP A 108 9.04 4.07 3.54
CA TRP A 108 8.94 3.71 4.96
C TRP A 108 8.39 2.29 5.13
N ILE A 109 8.58 1.70 6.32
CA ILE A 109 8.06 0.38 6.68
C ILE A 109 7.63 0.32 8.15
N ASP A 110 6.65 -0.53 8.45
CA ASP A 110 6.24 -0.89 9.80
C ASP A 110 7.25 -1.83 10.49
N THR A 111 7.33 -1.73 11.80
CA THR A 111 8.21 -2.57 12.63
C THR A 111 7.46 -3.09 13.86
N THR A 112 7.56 -2.38 14.98
CA THR A 112 7.11 -2.85 16.30
C THR A 112 5.70 -2.38 16.59
N VAL A 113 4.86 -3.29 17.11
CA VAL A 113 3.53 -2.97 17.65
C VAL A 113 3.57 -3.02 19.17
N ASN A 114 3.08 -1.98 19.83
CA ASN A 114 2.90 -1.96 21.28
C ASN A 114 1.45 -1.64 21.64
N ARG A 115 0.97 -2.19 22.76
CA ARG A 115 -0.27 -1.72 23.39
C ARG A 115 -0.04 -0.31 23.94
N LEU A 116 -1.00 0.59 23.72
CA LEU A 116 -0.96 1.92 24.32
C LEU A 116 -1.84 1.99 25.56
N ASP A 117 -3.10 1.56 25.45
CA ASP A 117 -4.07 1.58 26.55
C ASP A 117 -5.22 0.58 26.29
N ALA A 118 -6.33 0.71 27.03
CA ALA A 118 -7.52 -0.13 26.87
C ALA A 118 -8.13 -0.02 25.46
N ASP A 119 -8.01 1.13 24.81
CA ASP A 119 -8.70 1.52 23.60
C ASP A 119 -7.78 1.64 22.38
N HIS A 120 -6.45 1.65 22.59
CA HIS A 120 -5.49 1.93 21.54
C HIS A 120 -4.29 0.98 21.54
N TYR A 121 -3.69 0.87 20.35
CA TYR A 121 -2.36 0.31 20.14
C TYR A 121 -1.56 1.24 19.23
N VAL A 122 -0.25 1.08 19.19
CA VAL A 122 0.65 1.87 18.36
C VAL A 122 1.52 0.97 17.49
N GLN A 123 1.75 1.36 16.25
CA GLN A 123 2.71 0.74 15.34
C GLN A 123 3.80 1.74 15.01
N ARG A 124 5.05 1.32 15.20
CA ARG A 124 6.21 2.10 14.79
C ARG A 124 6.45 1.98 13.30
N PHE A 125 6.64 3.11 12.63
CA PHE A 125 7.07 3.23 11.24
C PHE A 125 8.41 3.97 11.17
N THR A 126 9.29 3.52 10.28
CA THR A 126 10.61 4.12 10.06
C THR A 126 10.95 4.17 8.58
N PRO A 127 11.85 5.08 8.14
CA PRO A 127 12.47 4.97 6.84
C PRO A 127 13.08 3.58 6.65
N ARG A 128 12.86 2.98 5.49
CA ARG A 128 13.38 1.65 5.18
C ARG A 128 14.88 1.75 4.92
N THR A 129 15.67 1.06 5.74
CA THR A 129 17.14 0.97 5.60
C THR A 129 17.55 -0.29 4.83
N ASN A 130 16.89 -1.41 5.08
CA ASN A 130 17.15 -2.65 4.33
C ASN A 130 16.39 -2.64 2.99
N THR A 131 17.09 -2.28 1.91
CA THR A 131 16.53 -2.27 0.56
C THR A 131 16.57 -3.62 -0.14
N ARG A 132 17.28 -4.62 0.39
CA ARG A 132 17.46 -5.94 -0.26
C ARG A 132 16.35 -6.95 0.09
N ASN A 133 15.95 -7.01 1.36
CA ASN A 133 15.08 -8.07 1.85
C ASN A 133 13.61 -7.63 1.89
N TRP A 134 12.89 -7.80 0.78
CA TRP A 134 11.46 -7.54 0.68
C TRP A 134 10.63 -8.82 0.77
N SER A 135 9.64 -8.86 1.65
CA SER A 135 8.64 -9.93 1.70
C SER A 135 7.79 -9.93 0.43
N LYS A 136 7.27 -11.09 0.04
CA LYS A 136 6.37 -11.24 -1.12
C LYS A 136 5.20 -10.26 -1.07
N LEU A 137 4.55 -10.14 0.09
CA LEU A 137 3.41 -9.24 0.30
C LEU A 137 3.78 -7.76 0.11
N ASN A 138 4.95 -7.32 0.61
CA ASN A 138 5.37 -5.93 0.40
C ASN A 138 5.78 -5.66 -1.04
N ARG A 139 6.34 -6.66 -1.76
CA ARG A 139 6.57 -6.56 -3.22
C ARG A 139 5.25 -6.39 -3.97
N GLU A 140 4.22 -7.14 -3.61
CA GLU A 140 2.87 -7.03 -4.21
C GLU A 140 2.22 -5.68 -3.91
N ARG A 141 2.25 -5.22 -2.65
CA ARG A 141 1.77 -3.89 -2.26
C ARG A 141 2.48 -2.80 -3.06
N PHE A 142 3.82 -2.87 -3.15
CA PHE A 142 4.60 -1.91 -3.92
C PHE A 142 4.15 -1.86 -5.38
N ARG A 143 4.07 -3.02 -6.05
CA ARG A 143 3.63 -3.11 -7.45
C ARG A 143 2.25 -2.48 -7.63
N ARG A 144 1.29 -2.79 -6.75
CA ARG A 144 -0.05 -2.19 -6.78
C ARG A 144 0.00 -0.67 -6.58
N MET A 145 0.80 -0.16 -5.65
CA MET A 145 0.90 1.30 -5.43
C MET A 145 1.51 2.04 -6.63
N VAL A 146 2.42 1.41 -7.36
CA VAL A 146 2.89 1.96 -8.65
C VAL A 146 1.82 1.79 -9.72
N GLU A 147 1.08 0.70 -9.70
CA GLU A 147 -0.05 0.45 -10.58
C GLU A 147 -1.19 1.48 -10.40
N GLU A 148 -1.38 1.99 -9.20
CA GLU A 148 -2.39 3.00 -8.92
C GLU A 148 -1.87 4.42 -9.14
N GLY A 149 -0.57 4.58 -9.38
CA GLY A 149 0.07 5.88 -9.58
C GLY A 149 0.26 6.68 -8.30
N ARG A 150 0.21 6.01 -7.15
CA ARG A 150 0.32 6.61 -5.81
C ARG A 150 1.74 6.63 -5.27
N MET A 151 2.59 5.74 -5.78
CA MET A 151 4.00 5.62 -5.41
C MET A 151 4.77 6.92 -5.72
N THR A 152 5.53 7.41 -4.74
CA THR A 152 6.40 8.59 -4.88
C THR A 152 7.82 8.20 -5.29
N ASP A 153 8.64 9.20 -5.58
CA ASP A 153 10.06 8.98 -5.93
C ASP A 153 10.87 8.51 -4.71
N ALA A 154 10.50 8.92 -3.49
CA ALA A 154 11.10 8.42 -2.25
C ALA A 154 10.86 6.92 -2.04
N GLY A 155 9.65 6.43 -2.35
CA GLY A 155 9.34 5.00 -2.31
C GLY A 155 10.08 4.20 -3.38
N ARG A 156 10.15 4.72 -4.62
CA ARG A 156 10.92 4.11 -5.71
C ARG A 156 12.40 3.97 -5.38
N ALA A 157 13.00 4.96 -4.73
CA ALA A 157 14.40 4.91 -4.30
C ALA A 157 14.73 3.77 -3.33
N LYS A 158 13.74 3.11 -2.73
CA LYS A 158 13.92 1.94 -1.85
C LYS A 158 13.73 0.59 -2.55
N LEU A 159 13.44 0.59 -3.85
CA LEU A 159 13.22 -0.63 -4.62
C LEU A 159 14.53 -1.46 -4.71
N PRO A 160 14.47 -2.80 -4.51
CA PRO A 160 15.60 -3.67 -4.80
C PRO A 160 15.95 -3.66 -6.28
N ALA A 161 17.24 -3.81 -6.61
CA ALA A 161 17.71 -3.88 -7.99
C ALA A 161 17.12 -5.08 -8.78
N ASP A 162 16.72 -6.16 -8.09
CA ASP A 162 16.08 -7.34 -8.70
C ASP A 162 14.60 -7.13 -9.04
N VAL A 163 14.00 -6.01 -8.62
CA VAL A 163 12.63 -5.67 -8.97
C VAL A 163 12.68 -4.61 -10.08
N PRO A 164 12.25 -4.91 -11.31
CA PRO A 164 12.20 -3.90 -12.36
C PRO A 164 11.30 -2.75 -11.90
N GLU A 165 11.79 -1.52 -12.01
CA GLU A 165 10.98 -0.35 -11.72
C GLU A 165 9.70 -0.41 -12.55
N PRO A 166 8.51 -0.37 -11.91
CA PRO A 166 7.30 -0.31 -12.68
C PRO A 166 7.29 1.05 -13.37
N ARG A 167 7.10 1.01 -14.69
CA ARG A 167 7.28 2.18 -15.56
C ARG A 167 6.52 3.39 -14.99
N ARG A 168 7.11 4.58 -15.07
CA ARG A 168 6.51 5.84 -14.57
C ARG A 168 5.22 6.14 -15.34
N ARG A 169 4.12 6.51 -14.65
CA ARG A 169 2.89 6.98 -15.32
C ARG A 169 3.07 8.39 -15.87
N LEU A 170 2.29 8.74 -16.89
CA LEU A 170 2.16 10.14 -17.30
C LEU A 170 1.56 10.99 -16.16
N PRO A 171 1.91 12.28 -16.07
CA PRO A 171 1.33 13.20 -15.09
C PRO A 171 -0.18 13.31 -15.25
N ALA A 172 -0.87 13.71 -14.17
CA ALA A 172 -2.28 14.06 -14.26
C ALA A 172 -2.46 15.24 -15.24
N GLY A 173 -3.48 15.19 -16.09
CA GLY A 173 -3.70 16.22 -17.12
C GLY A 173 -2.82 16.11 -18.38
N ALA A 174 -2.02 15.04 -18.54
CA ALA A 174 -1.25 14.81 -19.76
C ALA A 174 -2.16 14.87 -21.00
N LYS A 175 -1.86 15.80 -21.92
CA LYS A 175 -2.64 16.00 -23.14
C LYS A 175 -2.50 14.79 -24.06
N THR A 176 -3.61 14.35 -24.67
CA THR A 176 -3.59 13.32 -25.72
C THR A 176 -2.86 13.86 -26.95
N PRO A 177 -1.75 13.23 -27.39
CA PRO A 177 -1.03 13.64 -28.60
C PRO A 177 -1.93 13.64 -29.84
N ALA A 178 -1.70 14.57 -30.76
CA ALA A 178 -2.56 14.77 -31.93
C ALA A 178 -2.72 13.52 -32.80
N PHE A 179 -1.65 12.72 -32.97
CA PHE A 179 -1.70 11.49 -33.77
C PHE A 179 -2.59 10.40 -33.13
N ILE A 180 -2.63 10.33 -31.78
CA ILE A 180 -3.52 9.41 -31.06
C ILE A 180 -4.96 9.91 -31.16
N ARG A 181 -5.18 11.22 -31.02
CA ARG A 181 -6.51 11.83 -31.17
C ARG A 181 -7.09 11.56 -32.55
N ARG A 182 -6.34 11.82 -33.62
CA ARG A 182 -6.78 11.54 -35.01
C ARG A 182 -7.14 10.06 -35.21
N ALA A 183 -6.34 9.14 -34.66
CA ALA A 183 -6.63 7.72 -34.75
C ALA A 183 -7.90 7.34 -33.96
N LEU A 184 -8.13 7.91 -32.78
CA LEU A 184 -9.37 7.69 -32.04
C LEU A 184 -10.58 8.28 -32.79
N ASP A 185 -10.45 9.46 -33.39
CA ASP A 185 -11.52 10.11 -34.15
C ASP A 185 -11.96 9.27 -35.36
N ALA A 186 -11.05 8.51 -35.98
CA ALA A 186 -11.36 7.55 -37.04
C ALA A 186 -12.08 6.27 -36.54
N HIS A 187 -12.10 6.02 -35.22
CA HIS A 187 -12.68 4.82 -34.61
C HIS A 187 -13.67 5.20 -33.49
N PRO A 188 -14.94 5.51 -33.80
CA PRO A 188 -15.90 6.07 -32.84
C PRO A 188 -16.12 5.22 -31.58
N VAL A 189 -16.12 3.90 -31.72
CA VAL A 189 -16.27 2.96 -30.58
C VAL A 189 -15.06 3.04 -29.65
N ALA A 190 -13.84 3.00 -30.21
CA ALA A 190 -12.61 3.16 -29.45
C ALA A 190 -12.56 4.51 -28.73
N ARG A 191 -12.95 5.59 -29.40
CA ARG A 191 -13.01 6.94 -28.83
C ARG A 191 -13.95 7.03 -27.63
N ARG A 192 -15.17 6.51 -27.76
CA ARG A 192 -16.16 6.49 -26.68
C ARG A 192 -15.64 5.71 -25.48
N ASN A 193 -15.13 4.49 -25.71
CA ASN A 193 -14.63 3.64 -24.64
C ASN A 193 -13.40 4.27 -23.96
N PHE A 194 -12.48 4.86 -24.74
CA PHE A 194 -11.34 5.60 -24.20
C PHE A 194 -11.76 6.79 -23.33
N ALA A 195 -12.76 7.56 -23.74
CA ALA A 195 -13.27 8.69 -22.97
C ALA A 195 -13.92 8.25 -21.64
N ALA A 196 -14.57 7.08 -21.61
CA ALA A 196 -15.19 6.49 -20.43
C ALA A 196 -14.18 5.88 -19.43
N LEU A 197 -12.91 5.70 -19.81
CA LEU A 197 -11.90 5.16 -18.93
C LEU A 197 -11.54 6.15 -17.80
N ALA A 198 -11.36 5.61 -16.59
CA ALA A 198 -10.78 6.36 -15.48
C ALA A 198 -9.45 7.02 -15.90
N PRO A 199 -9.13 8.24 -15.40
CA PRO A 199 -7.93 8.98 -15.81
C PRO A 199 -6.64 8.16 -15.78
N THR A 200 -6.52 7.24 -14.83
CA THR A 200 -5.36 6.34 -14.71
C THR A 200 -5.20 5.41 -15.91
N TYR A 201 -6.27 4.77 -16.38
CA TYR A 201 -6.22 3.87 -17.53
C TYR A 201 -5.96 4.63 -18.83
N ARG A 202 -6.53 5.83 -19.00
CA ARG A 202 -6.21 6.70 -20.16
C ARG A 202 -4.72 7.00 -20.22
N ARG A 203 -4.12 7.39 -19.09
CA ARG A 203 -2.68 7.69 -19.00
C ARG A 203 -1.81 6.49 -19.35
N ASP A 204 -2.23 5.28 -18.98
CA ASP A 204 -1.49 4.05 -19.31
C ASP A 204 -1.45 3.78 -20.81
N TYR A 205 -2.59 3.91 -21.50
CA TYR A 205 -2.66 3.78 -22.96
C TYR A 205 -1.79 4.81 -23.65
N LEU A 206 -1.93 6.09 -23.28
CA LEU A 206 -1.14 7.18 -23.87
C LEU A 206 0.34 6.91 -23.71
N ARG A 207 0.77 6.59 -22.48
CA ARG A 207 2.16 6.29 -22.17
C ARG A 207 2.69 5.14 -22.99
N TRP A 208 1.98 4.02 -23.03
CA TRP A 208 2.44 2.81 -23.71
C TRP A 208 2.69 3.07 -25.20
N ILE A 209 1.82 3.87 -25.84
CA ILE A 209 2.01 4.27 -27.22
C ILE A 209 3.21 5.22 -27.33
N THR A 210 3.27 6.29 -26.53
CA THR A 210 4.29 7.34 -26.65
C THR A 210 5.69 6.90 -26.24
N GLU A 211 5.81 5.92 -25.34
CA GLU A 211 7.09 5.36 -24.91
C GLU A 211 7.85 4.66 -26.05
N ALA A 212 7.14 4.13 -27.06
CA ALA A 212 7.79 3.50 -28.18
C ALA A 212 8.65 4.52 -28.95
N LYS A 213 9.98 4.38 -28.87
CA LYS A 213 10.94 5.25 -29.55
C LYS A 213 10.86 5.15 -31.07
N LYS A 214 10.75 3.92 -31.59
CA LYS A 214 10.66 3.62 -33.03
C LYS A 214 9.27 3.93 -33.60
N PRO A 215 9.14 4.70 -34.70
CA PRO A 215 7.84 5.05 -35.30
C PRO A 215 6.98 3.84 -35.66
N GLU A 216 7.58 2.77 -36.16
CA GLU A 216 6.91 1.53 -36.57
C GLU A 216 6.28 0.84 -35.35
N THR A 217 7.04 0.79 -34.25
CA THR A 217 6.55 0.22 -32.98
C THR A 217 5.44 1.08 -32.38
N ARG A 218 5.55 2.41 -32.47
CA ARG A 218 4.50 3.34 -32.05
C ARG A 218 3.22 3.13 -32.84
N GLY A 219 3.31 2.98 -34.15
CA GLY A 219 2.18 2.69 -35.03
C GLY A 219 1.52 1.34 -34.71
N ARG A 220 2.31 0.28 -34.49
CA ARG A 220 1.80 -1.03 -34.08
C ARG A 220 1.06 -0.96 -32.74
N ARG A 221 1.62 -0.28 -31.74
CA ARG A 221 0.96 -0.10 -30.43
C ARG A 221 -0.33 0.73 -30.55
N LEU A 222 -0.35 1.74 -31.40
CA LEU A 222 -1.56 2.52 -31.65
C LEU A 222 -2.67 1.66 -32.25
N LYS A 223 -2.38 0.87 -33.28
CA LYS A 223 -3.35 -0.06 -33.88
C LYS A 223 -3.88 -1.06 -32.85
N GLU A 224 -2.99 -1.62 -32.02
CA GLU A 224 -3.39 -2.53 -30.96
C GLU A 224 -4.22 -1.85 -29.86
N ALA A 225 -3.88 -0.61 -29.50
CA ALA A 225 -4.67 0.16 -28.54
C ALA A 225 -6.10 0.37 -29.05
N ILE A 226 -6.27 0.71 -30.33
CA ILE A 226 -7.59 0.84 -30.95
C ILE A 226 -8.38 -0.47 -30.85
N ARG A 227 -7.80 -1.61 -31.28
CA ARG A 227 -8.46 -2.92 -31.18
C ARG A 227 -8.91 -3.25 -29.75
N ARG A 228 -8.04 -3.02 -28.77
CA ARG A 228 -8.35 -3.25 -27.35
C ARG A 228 -9.47 -2.35 -26.85
N LEU A 229 -9.44 -1.08 -27.22
CA LEU A 229 -10.47 -0.11 -26.85
C LEU A 229 -11.81 -0.44 -27.52
N GLU A 230 -11.82 -0.94 -28.75
CA GLU A 230 -13.03 -1.44 -29.43
C GLU A 230 -13.63 -2.63 -28.66
N SER A 231 -12.80 -3.55 -28.18
CA SER A 231 -13.21 -4.64 -27.27
C SER A 231 -13.44 -4.22 -25.80
N ASN A 232 -13.51 -2.92 -25.51
CA ASN A 232 -13.74 -2.35 -24.18
C ASN A 232 -12.74 -2.84 -23.10
N ARG A 233 -11.49 -3.11 -23.49
CA ARG A 233 -10.44 -3.52 -22.55
C ARG A 233 -9.89 -2.30 -21.81
N LYS A 234 -10.02 -2.32 -20.48
CA LYS A 234 -9.56 -1.23 -19.61
C LYS A 234 -8.04 -1.12 -19.49
N ARG A 235 -7.31 -2.24 -19.66
CA ARG A 235 -5.86 -2.31 -19.45
C ARG A 235 -5.11 -2.59 -20.76
N VAL A 236 -3.93 -1.98 -20.85
CA VAL A 236 -2.99 -2.18 -21.96
C VAL A 236 -2.34 -3.58 -21.92
N HIS A 237 -2.12 -4.09 -20.71
CA HIS A 237 -1.56 -5.42 -20.46
C HIS A 237 -2.57 -6.26 -19.69
N ASP A 238 -2.68 -7.53 -20.04
CA ASP A 238 -3.39 -8.53 -19.24
C ASP A 238 -2.39 -9.10 -18.22
N PRO A 239 -2.69 -9.12 -16.91
CA PRO A 239 -1.77 -9.67 -15.90
C PRO A 239 -1.38 -11.14 -16.12
N SER A 240 -2.06 -11.87 -17.01
CA SER A 240 -1.76 -13.26 -17.39
C SER A 240 -0.74 -13.42 -18.53
N SER A 241 -0.27 -12.34 -19.17
CA SER A 241 0.59 -12.42 -20.37
C SER A 241 2.06 -12.07 -20.12
N SER A 242 2.49 -11.98 -18.86
CA SER A 242 3.90 -11.75 -18.50
C SER A 242 4.46 -13.03 -17.87
N GLY A 243 4.95 -13.94 -18.72
CA GLY A 243 5.86 -15.01 -18.33
C GLY A 243 7.28 -14.50 -18.22
#